data_AF-A0A845QKS9-F1
#
_entry.id   AF-A0A845QKS9-F1
#
_cell.length_a   1.000
_cell.length_b   1.000
_cell.length_c   1.000
_cell.angle_alpha   90.00
_cell.angle_beta   90.00
_cell.angle_gamma   90.00
#
_symmetry.space_group_name_H-M   'P 1'
#
loop_
_entity.id
_entity.type
_entity.pdbx_description
1 polymer ?
#
loop_
_entity_poly.entity_id
_entity_poly.type
_entity_poly.pdbx_seq_one_letter_code
_entity_poly.pdbx_strand_id
1 'polypeptide(L)'
;MKSDNQKARLFAVYQILKKYTDETHGLSMREILHHLERDYDIHSTRQTVTSDFALLEYPLNIDLDSTFDTPQRHFLSSRILEYKDFIDVHIC
;
A
#
# COMPACT_ATOMS: atom_id res chain seq x y z
N MET A 1 9.64 20.88 9.26
CA MET A 1 8.56 20.80 8.25
C MET A 1 8.61 19.50 7.41
N LYS A 2 8.87 18.32 8.00
CA LYS A 2 8.88 17.04 7.24
C LYS A 2 7.60 16.22 7.39
N SER A 3 6.80 16.46 8.44
CA SER A 3 5.63 15.64 8.79
C SER A 3 4.43 15.82 7.85
N ASP A 4 4.16 17.05 7.43
CA ASP A 4 2.88 17.35 6.77
C ASP A 4 2.88 16.87 5.31
N ASN A 5 4.01 17.05 4.61
CA ASN A 5 4.24 16.48 3.29
C ASN A 5 4.29 14.95 3.30
N GLN A 6 4.78 14.35 4.40
CA GLN A 6 4.77 12.89 4.54
C GLN A 6 3.34 12.36 4.71
N LYS A 7 2.52 12.97 5.58
CA LYS A 7 1.13 12.54 5.77
C LYS A 7 0.29 12.72 4.51
N ALA A 8 0.48 13.83 3.79
CA ALA A 8 -0.20 14.07 2.52
C ALA A 8 0.14 12.99 1.48
N ARG A 9 1.44 12.66 1.34
CA ARG A 9 1.88 11.61 0.42
C ARG A 9 1.42 10.22 0.86
N LEU A 10 1.51 9.89 2.14
CA LEU A 10 1.04 8.63 2.69
C LEU A 10 -0.45 8.41 2.37
N PHE A 11 -1.26 9.44 2.58
CA PHE A 11 -2.68 9.41 2.23
C PHE A 11 -2.90 9.29 0.73
N ALA A 12 -2.13 10.01 -0.10
CA ALA A 12 -2.20 9.90 -1.55
C ALA A 12 -1.85 8.49 -2.05
N VAL A 13 -0.79 7.86 -1.52
CA VAL A 13 -0.42 6.46 -1.84
C VAL A 13 -1.58 5.52 -1.50
N TYR A 14 -2.18 5.65 -0.31
CA TYR A 14 -3.35 4.85 0.07
C TYR A 14 -4.52 5.03 -0.91
N GLN A 15 -4.85 6.27 -1.30
CA GLN A 15 -5.94 6.54 -2.24
C GLN A 15 -5.66 5.98 -3.64
N ILE A 16 -4.41 6.06 -4.10
CA ILE A 16 -3.99 5.48 -5.38
C ILE A 16 -4.19 3.97 -5.37
N LEU A 17 -3.65 3.27 -4.37
CA LEU A 17 -3.80 1.82 -4.28
C LEU A 17 -5.29 1.44 -4.15
N LYS A 18 -6.05 2.14 -3.30
CA LYS A 18 -7.49 1.89 -3.13
C LYS A 18 -8.30 2.08 -4.42
N LYS A 19 -7.94 3.06 -5.26
CA LYS A 19 -8.71 3.42 -6.45
C LYS A 19 -8.33 2.60 -7.68
N TYR A 20 -7.06 2.24 -7.82
CA TYR A 20 -6.50 1.69 -9.05
C TYR A 20 -5.99 0.26 -8.90
N THR A 21 -6.15 -0.39 -7.74
CA THR A 21 -5.74 -1.79 -7.54
C THR A 21 -6.85 -2.68 -7.02
N ASP A 22 -6.72 -3.97 -7.32
CA ASP A 22 -7.44 -5.09 -6.72
C ASP A 22 -6.48 -6.29 -6.58
N GLU A 23 -6.97 -7.43 -6.11
CA GLU A 23 -6.20 -8.67 -5.88
C GLU A 23 -5.53 -9.24 -7.15
N THR A 24 -5.97 -8.82 -8.32
CA THR A 24 -5.46 -9.28 -9.62
C THR A 24 -4.74 -8.19 -10.41
N HIS A 25 -5.00 -6.91 -10.10
CA HIS A 25 -4.46 -5.75 -10.81
C HIS A 25 -3.69 -4.82 -9.88
N GLY A 26 -2.50 -5.23 -9.45
CA GLY A 26 -1.59 -4.36 -8.69
C GLY A 26 -0.86 -3.34 -9.57
N LEU A 27 -0.35 -2.27 -8.94
CA LEU A 27 0.48 -1.25 -9.58
C LEU A 27 1.97 -1.45 -9.28
N SER A 28 2.81 -1.29 -10.30
CA SER A 28 4.24 -1.18 -10.10
C SER A 28 4.59 0.14 -9.42
N MET A 29 5.73 0.17 -8.74
CA MET A 29 6.26 1.40 -8.13
C MET A 29 6.37 2.57 -9.13
N ARG A 30 6.63 2.30 -10.42
CA ARG A 30 6.69 3.37 -11.44
C ARG A 30 5.31 3.98 -11.68
N GLU A 31 4.27 3.15 -11.74
CA GLU A 31 2.90 3.61 -11.92
C GLU A 31 2.43 4.40 -10.69
N ILE A 32 2.75 3.93 -9.47
CA ILE A 32 2.43 4.66 -8.23
C ILE A 32 3.07 6.06 -8.25
N LEU A 33 4.34 6.17 -8.62
CA LEU A 33 5.01 7.47 -8.75
C LEU A 33 4.36 8.36 -9.81
N HIS A 34 3.97 7.78 -10.95
CA HIS A 34 3.26 8.51 -12.00
C HIS A 34 1.91 9.04 -11.50
N HIS A 35 1.16 8.24 -10.75
CA HIS A 35 -0.10 8.67 -10.14
C HIS A 35 0.10 9.76 -9.09
N LEU A 36 1.15 9.69 -8.26
CA LEU A 36 1.47 10.74 -7.28
C LEU A 36 1.73 12.09 -7.94
N GLU A 37 2.51 12.10 -9.02
CA GLU A 37 2.80 13.32 -9.78
C GLU A 37 1.54 13.84 -10.50
N ARG A 38 0.86 12.96 -11.25
CA ARG A 38 -0.26 13.35 -12.10
C ARG A 38 -1.52 13.76 -11.33
N ASP A 39 -1.87 13.01 -10.27
CA ASP A 39 -3.16 13.20 -9.56
C ASP A 39 -3.02 14.12 -8.34
N TYR A 40 -1.81 14.28 -7.79
CA TYR A 40 -1.59 15.00 -6.54
C TYR A 40 -0.46 16.05 -6.58
N ASP A 41 0.25 16.21 -7.70
CA ASP A 41 1.42 17.10 -7.83
C ASP A 41 2.53 16.79 -6.79
N ILE A 42 2.69 15.50 -6.45
CA ILE A 42 3.67 15.03 -5.48
C ILE A 42 4.80 14.31 -6.20
N HIS A 43 5.96 14.95 -6.27
CA HIS A 43 7.19 14.29 -6.70
C HIS A 43 7.80 13.48 -5.55
N SER A 44 8.14 12.22 -5.82
CA SER A 44 8.70 11.30 -4.82
C SER A 44 9.62 10.27 -5.44
N THR A 45 10.38 9.59 -4.58
CA THR A 45 11.29 8.52 -4.99
C THR A 45 10.72 7.16 -4.57
N ARG A 46 11.22 6.09 -5.20
CA ARG A 46 10.88 4.72 -4.83
C ARG A 46 11.13 4.45 -3.34
N GLN A 47 12.29 4.87 -2.83
CA GLN A 47 12.70 4.68 -1.43
C GLN A 47 11.74 5.38 -0.46
N THR A 48 11.26 6.56 -0.83
CA THR A 48 10.30 7.32 -0.03
C THR A 48 8.95 6.61 0.01
N VAL A 49 8.44 6.15 -1.13
CA VAL A 49 7.16 5.40 -1.19
C VAL A 49 7.26 4.07 -0.45
N THR A 50 8.39 3.36 -0.52
CA THR A 50 8.63 2.16 0.29
C THR A 50 8.57 2.46 1.79
N SER A 51 9.06 3.62 2.23
CA SER A 51 8.94 4.05 3.62
C SER A 51 7.49 4.37 3.99
N ASP A 52 6.71 4.89 3.04
CA ASP A 52 5.27 5.12 3.25
C ASP A 52 4.50 3.79 3.32
N PHE A 53 4.87 2.76 2.53
CA PHE A 53 4.28 1.42 2.66
C PHE A 53 4.46 0.84 4.06
N ALA A 54 5.67 0.95 4.61
CA ALA A 54 5.94 0.52 5.98
C ALA A 54 5.03 1.24 7.00
N LEU A 55 4.70 2.52 6.76
CA LEU A 55 3.78 3.28 7.61
C LEU A 55 2.30 2.91 7.44
N LEU A 56 1.91 2.50 6.23
CA LEU A 56 0.57 1.96 5.97
C LEU A 56 0.39 0.63 6.73
N GLU A 57 1.37 -0.26 6.66
CA GLU A 57 1.34 -1.53 7.41
C GLU A 57 1.39 -1.27 8.92
N TYR A 58 2.37 -0.49 9.39
CA TYR A 58 2.51 -0.14 10.80
C TYR A 58 2.94 1.32 10.98
N PRO A 59 2.19 2.14 11.74
CA PRO A 59 1.16 1.76 12.72
C PRO A 59 -0.28 1.76 12.20
N LEU A 60 -0.51 2.00 10.90
CA LEU A 60 -1.87 2.20 10.39
C LEU A 60 -2.68 0.92 10.17
N ASN A 61 -2.07 -0.25 10.25
CA ASN A 61 -2.72 -1.57 10.09
C ASN A 61 -3.48 -1.69 8.75
N ILE A 62 -2.93 -1.10 7.69
CA ILE A 62 -3.42 -1.26 6.32
C ILE A 62 -2.54 -2.31 5.65
N ASP A 63 -3.14 -3.44 5.31
CA ASP A 63 -2.41 -4.57 4.76
C ASP A 63 -2.10 -4.30 3.28
N LEU A 64 -0.82 -4.26 2.94
CA LEU A 64 -0.33 -4.22 1.57
C LEU A 64 0.17 -5.61 1.19
N ASP A 65 -0.06 -6.00 -0.05
CA ASP A 65 0.54 -7.20 -0.60
C ASP A 65 1.24 -6.88 -1.92
N SER A 66 2.08 -7.82 -2.37
CA SER A 66 2.83 -7.66 -3.59
C SER A 66 3.09 -8.97 -4.33
N THR A 67 3.12 -8.90 -5.64
CA THR A 67 3.45 -10.04 -6.49
C THR A 67 4.94 -10.36 -6.44
N PHE A 68 5.33 -11.63 -6.55
CA PHE A 68 6.73 -12.03 -6.73
C PHE A 68 7.28 -11.78 -8.15
N ASP A 69 6.43 -11.30 -9.06
CA ASP A 69 6.80 -11.01 -10.46
C ASP A 69 7.74 -9.81 -10.61
N THR A 70 8.35 -9.70 -11.80
CA THR A 70 9.12 -8.52 -12.21
C THR A 70 8.42 -7.77 -13.35
N PRO A 71 8.09 -6.46 -13.19
CA PRO A 71 8.24 -5.67 -11.96
C PRO A 71 7.21 -6.08 -10.89
N GLN A 72 7.63 -6.01 -9.62
CA GLN A 72 6.76 -6.20 -8.47
C GLN A 72 5.57 -5.24 -8.55
N ARG A 73 4.37 -5.76 -8.33
CA ARG A 73 3.12 -5.01 -8.29
C ARG A 73 2.58 -5.00 -6.87
N HIS A 74 2.03 -3.88 -6.44
CA HIS A 74 1.51 -3.65 -5.10
C HIS A 74 0.01 -3.36 -5.15
N PHE A 75 -0.73 -3.86 -4.17
CA PHE A 75 -2.17 -3.63 -4.02
C PHE A 75 -2.56 -3.67 -2.54
N LEU A 76 -3.74 -3.13 -2.21
CA LEU A 76 -4.29 -3.28 -0.85
C LEU A 76 -4.89 -4.68 -0.72
N SER A 77 -4.47 -5.42 0.29
CA SER A 77 -5.08 -6.72 0.58
C SER A 77 -6.41 -6.53 1.29
N SER A 78 -7.43 -7.24 0.82
CA SER A 78 -8.66 -7.43 1.56
C SER A 78 -8.34 -8.22 2.83
N ARG A 79 -8.70 -7.72 4.02
CA ARG A 79 -8.85 -8.61 5.18
C ARG A 79 -10.05 -9.53 4.96
N ILE A 80 -9.89 -10.57 4.16
CA ILE A 80 -10.76 -11.72 4.27
C ILE A 80 -10.22 -12.48 5.47
N LEU A 81 -10.87 -12.28 6.62
CA LEU A 81 -10.66 -13.15 7.77
C LEU A 81 -11.01 -14.57 7.29
N GLU A 82 -10.00 -15.40 7.06
CA GLU A 82 -10.27 -16.79 6.72
C GLU A 82 -10.71 -17.51 7.98
N TYR A 83 -11.66 -18.44 7.86
CA TYR A 83 -12.15 -19.21 9.02
C TYR A 83 -11.01 -19.90 9.80
N LYS A 84 -9.88 -20.19 9.14
CA LYS A 84 -8.66 -20.73 9.75
C LYS A 84 -8.05 -19.82 10.82
N ASP A 85 -8.18 -18.51 10.66
CA ASP A 85 -7.68 -17.51 11.63
C ASP A 85 -8.42 -17.58 12.98
N PHE A 86 -9.59 -18.26 13.01
CA PHE A 86 -10.37 -18.48 14.24
C PHE A 86 -10.13 -19.85 14.89
N ILE A 87 -9.56 -20.83 14.18
CA ILE A 87 -9.40 -22.20 14.70
C ILE A 87 -8.23 -22.30 15.70
N ASP A 88 -7.24 -21.41 15.60
CA ASP A 88 -6.10 -21.37 16.53
C ASP A 88 -6.44 -20.80 17.93
N VAL A 89 -7.68 -20.35 18.17
CA VAL A 89 -8.11 -19.81 19.47
C VAL A 89 -8.85 -20.84 20.34
N HIS A 90 -9.12 -22.05 19.83
CA HIS A 90 -9.84 -23.09 20.59
C HIS A 90 -9.14 -24.45 20.56
N ILE A 91 -7.86 -24.49 20.94
CA ILE A 91 -7.25 -25.69 21.51
C ILE A 91 -6.63 -25.31 22.86
N CYS A 92 -7.48 -25.32 23.89
CA CYS A 92 -7.09 -25.50 25.28
C CYS A 92 -7.25 -26.98 25.64
#